data_AF-A0A496XC07-F1
#
_entry.id   AF-A0A496XC07-F1
#
_cell.length_a   1.000
_cell.length_b   1.000
_cell.length_c   1.000
_cell.angle_alpha   90.00
_cell.angle_beta   90.00
_cell.angle_gamma   90.00
#
_symmetry.space_group_name_H-M   'P 1'
#
loop_
_entity.id
_entity.type
_entity.pdbx_description
1 polymer ?
#
loop_
_entity_poly.entity_id
_entity_poly.type
_entity_poly.pdbx_seq_one_letter_code
_entity_poly.pdbx_strand_id
1 'polypeptide(L)'
;MPEDPYHLLLHRELHIHDVEEHFGDQLVLLRDIVNYGTKLIPACLTSSDRSLGDTIVIAVLLKQVISMLDGLEVLISNACVPTGLLQARAIFEASAYIDFVLAGEKDRKAEFYYVANIRKDLQWARRTQSGDDEEARFRGALGDFADVLEPTRQRLEADGEEHINTLEDFFEREPWSHINARFEELRGNRPFDLNWYVEFGPRSFRQLSEAVGRLHEYELFYTVSSEKMHGSDFRSHIRFAQGEISLSPIRNLSAIASVLNFSLSSALHTYQCVLNEYRPGQIREYSERYMRDWREPFLGIRGVTYVAGDDGGPIQC
;
A
#
# COMPACT_ATOMS: atom_id res chain seq x y z
N MET A 1 -10.69 -29.09 21.26
CA MET A 1 -11.16 -27.89 21.97
C MET A 1 -10.45 -26.70 21.34
N PRO A 2 -11.07 -25.53 21.19
CA PRO A 2 -10.36 -24.32 20.79
C PRO A 2 -9.23 -24.02 21.79
N GLU A 3 -8.12 -23.48 21.29
CA GLU A 3 -6.99 -23.04 22.13
C GLU A 3 -7.28 -21.64 22.69
N ASP A 4 -6.93 -21.41 23.97
CA ASP A 4 -7.04 -20.10 24.61
C ASP A 4 -5.79 -19.25 24.35
N PRO A 5 -5.93 -17.91 24.19
CA PRO A 5 -4.78 -17.04 23.99
C PRO A 5 -3.93 -16.91 25.26
N TYR A 6 -2.61 -16.84 25.09
CA TYR A 6 -1.71 -16.48 26.18
C TYR A 6 -1.76 -14.96 26.40
N HIS A 7 -2.57 -14.50 27.36
CA HIS A 7 -2.90 -13.08 27.55
C HIS A 7 -1.70 -12.15 27.75
N LEU A 8 -0.58 -12.63 28.30
CA LEU A 8 0.65 -11.84 28.41
C LEU A 8 1.25 -11.44 27.04
N LEU A 9 0.98 -12.23 25.99
CA LEU A 9 1.44 -11.95 24.63
C LEU A 9 0.31 -11.44 23.73
N LEU A 10 -0.94 -11.85 23.99
CA LEU A 10 -2.09 -11.53 23.17
C LEU A 10 -3.37 -11.37 24.00
N HIS A 11 -3.59 -10.17 24.53
CA HIS A 11 -4.86 -9.78 25.13
C HIS A 11 -5.66 -8.92 24.14
N ARG A 12 -6.62 -9.52 23.44
CA ARG A 12 -7.31 -8.84 22.34
C ARG A 12 -8.25 -7.74 22.82
N GLU A 13 -9.03 -8.08 23.83
CA GLU A 13 -10.15 -7.29 24.36
C GLU A 13 -9.62 -6.03 25.03
N LEU A 14 -8.57 -6.16 25.85
CA LEU A 14 -7.87 -5.05 26.50
C LEU A 14 -7.43 -4.01 25.47
N HIS A 15 -6.66 -4.40 24.46
CA HIS A 15 -6.11 -3.43 23.51
C HIS A 15 -7.14 -2.86 22.54
N ILE A 16 -8.23 -3.60 22.24
CA ILE A 16 -9.36 -3.02 21.51
C ILE A 16 -10.02 -1.93 22.35
N HIS A 17 -10.29 -2.22 23.62
CA HIS A 17 -10.84 -1.24 24.55
C HIS A 17 -9.94 -0.01 24.68
N ASP A 18 -8.62 -0.19 24.81
CA ASP A 18 -7.65 0.90 24.85
C ASP A 18 -7.72 1.81 23.61
N VAL A 19 -7.88 1.21 22.41
CA VAL A 19 -8.04 1.98 21.18
C VAL A 19 -9.36 2.75 21.19
N GLU A 20 -10.47 2.12 21.59
CA GLU A 20 -11.78 2.77 21.64
C GLU A 20 -11.79 3.94 22.64
N GLU A 21 -11.19 3.76 23.81
CA GLU A 21 -11.14 4.76 24.87
C GLU A 21 -10.26 5.97 24.49
N HIS A 22 -9.08 5.71 23.91
CA HIS A 22 -8.08 6.76 23.71
C HIS A 22 -7.99 7.31 22.28
N PHE A 23 -8.50 6.56 21.29
CA PHE A 23 -8.39 6.90 19.86
C PHE A 23 -9.74 6.91 19.12
N GLY A 24 -10.86 6.95 19.85
CA GLY A 24 -12.22 6.95 19.28
C GLY A 24 -12.43 8.07 18.24
N ASP A 25 -11.96 9.29 18.53
CA ASP A 25 -12.09 10.43 17.60
C ASP A 25 -11.27 10.23 16.32
N GLN A 26 -10.09 9.62 16.42
CA GLN A 26 -9.24 9.29 15.28
C GLN A 26 -9.85 8.16 14.43
N LEU A 27 -10.54 7.19 15.05
CA LEU A 27 -11.29 6.17 14.31
C LEU A 27 -12.46 6.78 13.54
N VAL A 28 -13.19 7.72 14.14
CA VAL A 28 -14.27 8.47 13.46
C VAL A 28 -13.69 9.27 12.29
N LEU A 29 -12.58 9.97 12.50
CA LEU A 29 -11.86 10.70 11.45
C LEU A 29 -11.47 9.78 10.30
N LEU A 30 -10.83 8.63 10.58
CA LEU A 30 -10.36 7.71 9.55
C LEU A 30 -11.52 7.19 8.69
N ARG A 31 -12.66 6.83 9.31
CA ARG A 31 -13.88 6.44 8.60
C ARG A 31 -14.43 7.59 7.74
N ASP A 32 -14.43 8.82 8.24
CA ASP A 32 -14.93 9.95 7.46
C ASP A 32 -14.02 10.29 6.26
N ILE A 33 -12.70 10.14 6.41
CA ILE A 33 -11.72 10.29 5.32
C ILE A 33 -11.94 9.21 4.25
N VAL A 34 -12.13 7.94 4.65
CA VAL A 34 -12.48 6.85 3.72
C VAL A 34 -13.79 7.17 2.98
N ASN A 35 -14.83 7.55 3.71
CA ASN A 35 -16.14 7.92 3.14
C ASN A 35 -16.04 9.12 2.20
N TYR A 36 -15.20 10.12 2.49
CA TYR A 36 -14.94 11.23 1.59
C TYR A 36 -14.27 10.73 0.30
N GLY A 37 -13.23 9.92 0.42
CA GLY A 37 -12.51 9.34 -0.72
C GLY A 37 -13.42 8.51 -1.65
N THR A 38 -14.30 7.67 -1.09
CA THR A 38 -15.25 6.88 -1.91
C THR A 38 -16.17 7.76 -2.77
N LYS A 39 -16.57 8.93 -2.26
CA LYS A 39 -17.36 9.93 -3.01
C LYS A 39 -16.52 10.70 -4.01
N LEU A 40 -15.23 10.88 -3.74
CA LEU A 40 -14.29 11.58 -4.61
C LEU A 40 -14.08 10.83 -5.93
N ILE A 41 -14.01 9.49 -5.93
CA ILE A 41 -13.83 8.67 -7.14
C ILE A 41 -14.86 8.99 -8.24
N PRO A 42 -16.18 8.77 -8.05
CA PRO A 42 -17.17 9.05 -9.08
C PRO A 42 -17.27 10.53 -9.41
N ALA A 43 -17.03 11.41 -8.43
CA ALA A 43 -17.04 12.85 -8.62
C ALA A 43 -15.92 13.31 -9.57
N CYS A 44 -14.69 12.85 -9.36
CA CYS A 44 -13.56 13.16 -10.23
C CYS A 44 -13.69 12.50 -11.61
N LEU A 45 -14.16 11.24 -11.67
CA LEU A 45 -14.36 10.55 -12.95
C LEU A 45 -15.46 11.19 -13.83
N THR A 46 -16.43 11.86 -13.20
CA THR A 46 -17.44 12.64 -13.91
C THR A 46 -16.90 13.96 -14.43
N SER A 47 -15.88 14.52 -13.76
CA SER A 47 -15.24 15.78 -14.11
C SER A 47 -14.00 15.64 -15.00
N SER A 48 -13.55 14.41 -15.26
CA SER A 48 -12.37 14.13 -16.08
C SER A 48 -12.72 13.82 -17.53
N ASP A 49 -11.71 13.79 -18.40
CA ASP A 49 -11.86 13.40 -19.80
C ASP A 49 -11.99 11.87 -19.96
N ARG A 50 -11.81 11.13 -18.85
CA ARG A 50 -11.80 9.66 -18.79
C ARG A 50 -10.75 9.06 -19.72
N SER A 51 -9.63 9.76 -19.89
CA SER A 51 -8.45 9.21 -20.54
C SER A 51 -7.92 8.00 -19.75
N LEU A 52 -6.97 7.26 -20.34
CA LEU A 52 -6.26 6.21 -19.60
C LEU A 52 -5.55 6.80 -18.38
N GLY A 53 -4.90 7.96 -18.53
CA GLY A 53 -4.30 8.73 -17.44
C GLY A 53 -5.26 8.95 -16.28
N ASP A 54 -6.45 9.49 -16.58
CA ASP A 54 -7.47 9.76 -15.56
C ASP A 54 -8.01 8.49 -14.91
N THR A 55 -8.18 7.43 -15.70
CA THR A 55 -8.65 6.14 -15.19
C THR A 55 -7.63 5.51 -14.25
N ILE A 56 -6.33 5.55 -14.59
CA ILE A 56 -5.28 5.04 -13.71
C ILE A 56 -5.19 5.87 -12.43
N VAL A 57 -5.20 7.20 -12.51
CA VAL A 57 -5.13 8.04 -11.31
C VAL A 57 -6.34 7.84 -10.40
N ILE A 58 -7.56 7.90 -10.96
CA ILE A 58 -8.80 7.94 -10.17
C ILE A 58 -9.28 6.53 -9.81
N ALA A 59 -9.43 5.64 -10.79
CA ALA A 59 -10.07 4.34 -10.60
C ALA A 59 -9.11 3.25 -10.11
N VAL A 60 -7.80 3.43 -10.28
CA VAL A 60 -6.77 2.48 -9.82
C VAL A 60 -6.05 3.03 -8.59
N LEU A 61 -5.25 4.10 -8.73
CA LEU A 61 -4.35 4.54 -7.67
C LEU A 61 -5.10 5.20 -6.49
N LEU A 62 -6.03 6.12 -6.75
CA LEU A 62 -6.83 6.74 -5.69
C LEU A 62 -7.72 5.71 -4.98
N LYS A 63 -8.35 4.82 -5.75
CA LYS A 63 -9.10 3.68 -5.21
C LYS A 63 -8.21 2.79 -4.32
N GLN A 64 -6.96 2.55 -4.71
CA GLN A 64 -6.00 1.80 -3.90
C GLN A 64 -5.73 2.53 -2.57
N VAL A 65 -5.45 3.84 -2.60
CA VAL A 65 -5.28 4.65 -1.37
C VAL A 65 -6.47 4.50 -0.43
N ILE A 66 -7.70 4.60 -0.96
CA ILE A 66 -8.93 4.48 -0.16
C ILE A 66 -9.11 3.06 0.39
N SER A 67 -8.86 2.02 -0.43
CA SER A 67 -8.94 0.63 0.01
C SER A 67 -7.94 0.31 1.12
N MET A 68 -6.72 0.84 1.03
CA MET A 68 -5.70 0.64 2.07
C MET A 68 -6.03 1.43 3.34
N LEU A 69 -6.67 2.60 3.24
CA LEU A 69 -7.17 3.36 4.40
C LEU A 69 -8.32 2.63 5.11
N ASP A 70 -9.24 2.04 4.35
CA ASP A 70 -10.32 1.21 4.89
C ASP A 70 -9.76 -0.02 5.61
N GLY A 71 -8.82 -0.73 4.97
CA GLY A 71 -8.10 -1.84 5.62
C GLY A 71 -7.31 -1.39 6.86
N LEU A 72 -6.70 -0.20 6.83
CA LEU A 72 -6.03 0.37 7.99
C LEU A 72 -7.02 0.63 9.14
N GLU A 73 -8.21 1.16 8.86
CA GLU A 73 -9.24 1.38 9.87
C GLU A 73 -9.59 0.10 10.61
N VAL A 74 -9.82 -0.99 9.86
CA VAL A 74 -10.10 -2.31 10.45
C VAL A 74 -8.96 -2.76 11.35
N LEU A 75 -7.70 -2.57 10.92
CA LEU A 75 -6.52 -2.94 11.71
C LEU A 75 -6.40 -2.10 12.98
N ILE A 76 -6.56 -0.78 12.91
CA ILE A 76 -6.44 0.10 14.07
C ILE A 76 -7.57 -0.16 15.07
N SER A 77 -8.83 -0.26 14.60
CA SER A 77 -9.98 -0.62 15.44
C SER A 77 -9.82 -1.98 16.14
N ASN A 78 -8.98 -2.87 15.61
CA ASN A 78 -8.65 -4.16 16.22
C ASN A 78 -7.30 -4.19 16.97
N ALA A 79 -6.71 -3.01 17.24
CA ALA A 79 -5.39 -2.87 17.87
C ALA A 79 -4.24 -3.62 17.16
N CYS A 80 -4.40 -3.90 15.86
CA CYS A 80 -3.39 -4.52 14.99
C CYS A 80 -2.45 -3.47 14.38
N VAL A 81 -1.97 -2.53 15.21
CA VAL A 81 -1.19 -1.36 14.80
C VAL A 81 0.12 -1.74 14.06
N PRO A 82 0.91 -2.73 14.50
CA PRO A 82 2.13 -3.10 13.76
C PRO A 82 1.84 -3.51 12.33
N THR A 83 0.77 -4.27 12.09
CA THR A 83 0.32 -4.65 10.73
C THR A 83 -0.15 -3.45 9.92
N GLY A 84 -0.70 -2.43 10.59
CA GLY A 84 -1.10 -1.16 9.96
C GLY A 84 0.05 -0.41 9.27
N LEU A 85 1.31 -0.65 9.68
CA LEU A 85 2.48 -0.05 9.01
C LEU A 85 2.60 -0.48 7.53
N LEU A 86 2.17 -1.70 7.18
CA LEU A 86 2.14 -2.16 5.80
C LEU A 86 1.11 -1.39 4.97
N GLN A 87 -0.08 -1.18 5.52
CA GLN A 87 -1.13 -0.39 4.87
C GLN A 87 -0.67 1.06 4.69
N ALA A 88 -0.06 1.64 5.72
CA ALA A 88 0.50 2.98 5.67
C ALA A 88 1.56 3.16 4.57
N ARG A 89 2.45 2.17 4.37
CA ARG A 89 3.41 2.17 3.26
C ARG A 89 2.73 2.08 1.90
N ALA A 90 1.75 1.20 1.74
CA ALA A 90 1.01 1.05 0.48
C ALA A 90 0.22 2.32 0.12
N ILE A 91 -0.36 3.01 1.12
CA ILE A 91 -1.00 4.32 0.96
C ILE A 91 0.00 5.33 0.39
N PHE A 92 1.20 5.42 0.97
CA PHE A 92 2.23 6.35 0.52
C PHE A 92 2.74 6.03 -0.88
N GLU A 93 2.99 4.76 -1.19
CA GLU A 93 3.42 4.34 -2.54
C GLU A 93 2.41 4.76 -3.61
N ALA A 94 1.12 4.43 -3.40
CA ALA A 94 0.06 4.82 -4.32
C ALA A 94 -0.09 6.35 -4.41
N SER A 95 0.03 7.05 -3.29
CA SER A 95 0.00 8.52 -3.23
C SER A 95 1.14 9.16 -4.04
N ALA A 96 2.37 8.67 -3.88
CA ALA A 96 3.53 9.16 -4.64
C ALA A 96 3.44 8.82 -6.13
N TYR A 97 2.85 7.66 -6.49
CA TYR A 97 2.56 7.35 -7.89
C TYR A 97 1.54 8.31 -8.50
N ILE A 98 0.51 8.74 -7.75
CA ILE A 98 -0.44 9.76 -8.20
C ILE A 98 0.30 11.07 -8.49
N ASP A 99 1.10 11.56 -7.55
CA ASP A 99 1.91 12.78 -7.74
C ASP A 99 2.80 12.65 -8.98
N PHE A 100 3.44 11.49 -9.16
CA PHE A 100 4.34 11.24 -10.27
C PHE A 100 3.63 11.23 -11.62
N VAL A 101 2.45 10.62 -11.71
CA VAL A 101 1.64 10.60 -12.94
C VAL A 101 1.11 12.01 -13.25
N LEU A 102 0.68 12.77 -12.25
CA LEU A 102 0.14 14.12 -12.42
C LEU A 102 1.21 15.18 -12.71
N ALA A 103 2.48 14.95 -12.36
CA ALA A 103 3.57 15.90 -12.58
C ALA A 103 3.95 16.14 -14.07
N GLY A 104 3.28 15.47 -15.03
CA GLY A 104 3.46 15.67 -16.47
C GLY A 104 3.49 14.35 -17.24
N GLU A 105 3.29 14.40 -18.57
CA GLU A 105 3.17 13.21 -19.43
C GLU A 105 2.15 12.18 -18.90
N LYS A 106 1.04 12.67 -18.33
CA LYS A 106 0.03 11.88 -17.60
C LYS A 106 -0.38 10.61 -18.34
N ASP A 107 -0.82 10.74 -19.59
CA ASP A 107 -1.29 9.59 -20.38
C ASP A 107 -0.14 8.62 -20.69
N ARG A 108 1.02 9.10 -21.12
CA ARG A 108 2.18 8.24 -21.42
C ARG A 108 2.65 7.47 -20.18
N LYS A 109 2.71 8.11 -19.01
CA LYS A 109 3.03 7.43 -17.74
C LYS A 109 1.99 6.38 -17.39
N ALA A 110 0.71 6.66 -17.61
CA ALA A 110 -0.37 5.71 -17.38
C ALA A 110 -0.36 4.54 -18.37
N GLU A 111 0.03 4.75 -19.63
CA GLU A 111 0.21 3.67 -20.60
C GLU A 111 1.34 2.73 -20.17
N PHE A 112 2.49 3.25 -19.72
CA PHE A 112 3.57 2.44 -19.15
C PHE A 112 3.15 1.70 -17.89
N TYR A 113 2.40 2.34 -17.00
CA TYR A 113 1.80 1.68 -15.84
C TYR A 113 0.89 0.53 -16.26
N TYR A 114 0.01 0.77 -17.23
CA TYR A 114 -0.95 -0.20 -17.72
C TYR A 114 -0.24 -1.41 -18.34
N VAL A 115 0.63 -1.18 -19.32
CA VAL A 115 1.42 -2.22 -19.98
C VAL A 115 2.26 -3.02 -18.97
N ALA A 116 2.87 -2.38 -17.97
CA ALA A 116 3.62 -3.09 -16.93
C ALA A 116 2.75 -4.04 -16.09
N ASN A 117 1.48 -3.73 -15.86
CA ASN A 117 0.58 -4.65 -15.17
C ASN A 117 0.18 -5.82 -16.07
N ILE A 118 -0.15 -5.56 -17.33
CA ILE A 118 -0.46 -6.64 -18.30
C ILE A 118 0.73 -7.58 -18.50
N ARG A 119 1.96 -7.06 -18.49
CA ARG A 119 3.18 -7.89 -18.58
C ARG A 119 3.37 -8.80 -17.36
N LYS A 120 3.00 -8.34 -16.16
CA LYS A 120 2.99 -9.18 -14.96
C LYS A 120 1.95 -10.29 -15.05
N ASP A 121 0.78 -9.99 -15.61
CA ASP A 121 -0.26 -10.99 -15.84
C ASP A 121 0.22 -12.05 -16.85
N LEU A 122 0.87 -11.63 -17.94
CA LEU A 122 1.50 -12.55 -18.90
C LEU A 122 2.56 -13.42 -18.23
N GLN A 123 3.43 -12.83 -17.40
CA GLN A 123 4.45 -13.59 -16.66
C GLN A 123 3.80 -14.65 -15.74
N TRP A 124 2.73 -14.28 -15.03
CA TRP A 124 1.99 -15.23 -14.18
C TRP A 124 1.33 -16.35 -14.99
N ALA A 125 0.75 -16.03 -16.14
CA ALA A 125 0.14 -17.01 -17.03
C ALA A 125 1.19 -18.00 -17.56
N ARG A 126 2.38 -17.53 -17.94
CA ARG A 126 3.48 -18.39 -18.39
C ARG A 126 3.98 -19.35 -17.31
N ARG A 127 3.92 -18.96 -16.03
CA ARG A 127 4.30 -19.85 -14.90
C ARG A 127 3.41 -21.08 -14.76
N THR A 128 2.25 -21.13 -15.41
CA THR A 128 1.36 -22.30 -15.38
C THR A 128 1.51 -23.21 -16.60
N GLN A 129 2.25 -22.80 -17.63
CA GLN A 129 2.40 -23.53 -18.89
C GLN A 129 3.55 -24.54 -18.84
N SER A 130 3.23 -25.82 -19.06
CA SER A 130 4.28 -26.84 -19.11
C SER A 130 5.24 -26.56 -20.27
N GLY A 131 6.54 -26.59 -19.99
CA GLY A 131 7.59 -26.46 -21.01
C GLY A 131 7.98 -25.02 -21.36
N ASP A 132 7.39 -24.01 -20.72
CA ASP A 132 7.88 -22.63 -20.79
C ASP A 132 9.11 -22.43 -19.89
N ASP A 133 10.07 -21.61 -20.33
CA ASP A 133 11.28 -21.31 -19.56
C ASP A 133 10.98 -20.61 -18.22
N GLU A 134 9.95 -19.77 -18.16
CA GLU A 134 9.50 -19.11 -16.94
C GLU A 134 8.87 -20.10 -15.97
N GLU A 135 8.12 -21.10 -16.47
CA GLU A 135 7.60 -22.20 -15.65
C GLU A 135 8.73 -23.00 -15.01
N ALA A 136 9.72 -23.40 -15.81
CA ALA A 136 10.86 -24.18 -15.32
C ALA A 136 11.64 -23.41 -14.24
N ARG A 137 11.87 -22.11 -14.45
CA ARG A 137 12.50 -21.23 -13.45
C ARG A 137 11.66 -21.11 -12.18
N PHE A 138 10.34 -20.89 -12.32
CA PHE A 138 9.43 -20.75 -11.20
C PHE A 138 9.35 -22.03 -10.38
N ARG A 139 9.21 -23.19 -11.02
CA ARG A 139 9.28 -24.50 -10.36
C ARG A 139 10.60 -24.72 -9.64
N GLY A 140 11.72 -24.39 -10.28
CA GLY A 140 13.03 -24.46 -9.66
C GLY A 140 13.13 -23.62 -8.39
N ALA A 141 12.50 -22.44 -8.37
CA ALA A 141 12.44 -21.58 -7.19
C ALA A 141 11.52 -22.11 -6.08
N LEU A 142 10.48 -22.90 -6.43
CA LEU A 142 9.57 -23.52 -5.47
C LEU A 142 10.16 -24.75 -4.77
N GLY A 143 11.13 -25.44 -5.40
CA GLY A 143 11.71 -26.67 -4.87
C GLY A 143 10.63 -27.72 -4.58
N ASP A 144 10.68 -28.33 -3.39
CA ASP A 144 9.73 -29.37 -2.96
C ASP A 144 8.27 -28.90 -2.93
N PHE A 145 8.02 -27.59 -2.86
CA PHE A 145 6.65 -27.05 -2.88
C PHE A 145 6.01 -27.09 -4.28
N ALA A 146 6.81 -27.28 -5.34
CA ALA A 146 6.29 -27.38 -6.71
C ALA A 146 5.30 -28.53 -6.86
N ASP A 147 5.57 -29.69 -6.23
CA ASP A 147 4.72 -30.87 -6.32
C ASP A 147 3.38 -30.67 -5.59
N VAL A 148 3.35 -29.86 -4.53
CA VAL A 148 2.12 -29.48 -3.81
C VAL A 148 1.21 -28.62 -4.68
N LEU A 149 1.79 -27.78 -5.54
CA LEU A 149 1.04 -26.87 -6.42
C LEU A 149 0.65 -27.50 -7.76
N GLU A 150 1.18 -28.67 -8.11
CA GLU A 150 0.96 -29.32 -9.39
C GLU A 150 -0.53 -29.49 -9.76
N PRO A 151 -1.44 -29.91 -8.86
CA PRO A 151 -2.87 -30.01 -9.19
C PRO A 151 -3.52 -28.65 -9.49
N THR A 152 -3.00 -27.57 -8.92
CA THR A 152 -3.48 -26.22 -9.22
C THR A 152 -2.94 -25.76 -10.56
N ARG A 153 -1.67 -26.04 -10.87
CA ARG A 153 -1.06 -25.75 -12.16
C ARG A 153 -1.83 -26.41 -13.31
N GLN A 154 -2.06 -27.73 -13.22
CA GLN A 154 -2.79 -28.49 -14.26
C GLN A 154 -4.20 -27.95 -14.52
N ARG A 155 -4.89 -27.46 -13.48
CA ARG A 155 -6.21 -26.83 -13.64
C ARG A 155 -6.15 -25.50 -14.38
N LEU A 156 -5.05 -24.77 -14.27
CA LEU A 156 -4.87 -23.45 -14.86
C LEU A 156 -4.21 -23.49 -16.23
N GLU A 157 -3.67 -24.63 -16.66
CA GLU A 157 -2.88 -24.76 -17.88
C GLU A 157 -3.68 -24.40 -19.15
N ALA A 158 -4.87 -25.00 -19.31
CA ALA A 158 -5.74 -24.73 -20.46
C ALA A 158 -6.21 -23.27 -20.53
N ASP A 159 -6.66 -22.72 -19.41
CA ASP A 159 -7.08 -21.31 -19.31
C ASP A 159 -5.88 -20.37 -19.54
N GLY A 160 -4.68 -20.79 -19.15
CA GLY A 160 -3.46 -20.02 -19.29
C GLY A 160 -2.98 -19.88 -20.73
N GLU A 161 -3.16 -20.89 -21.60
CA GLU A 161 -2.79 -20.78 -23.01
C GLU A 161 -3.65 -19.75 -23.75
N GLU A 162 -4.97 -19.81 -23.57
CA GLU A 162 -5.90 -18.81 -24.13
C GLU A 162 -5.60 -17.41 -23.60
N HIS A 163 -5.30 -17.30 -22.29
CA HIS A 163 -4.94 -16.05 -21.68
C HIS A 163 -3.62 -15.48 -22.24
N ILE A 164 -2.58 -16.31 -22.40
CA ILE A 164 -1.31 -15.91 -23.02
C ILE A 164 -1.53 -15.38 -24.42
N ASN A 165 -2.24 -16.12 -25.28
CA ASN A 165 -2.51 -15.68 -26.64
C ASN A 165 -3.26 -14.34 -26.67
N THR A 166 -4.24 -14.17 -25.79
CA THR A 166 -4.98 -12.90 -25.65
C THR A 166 -4.07 -11.73 -25.25
N LEU A 167 -3.13 -11.97 -24.34
CA LEU A 167 -2.18 -10.96 -23.87
C LEU A 167 -1.10 -10.65 -24.91
N GLU A 168 -0.62 -11.65 -25.65
CA GLU A 168 0.34 -11.47 -26.74
C GLU A 168 -0.30 -10.68 -27.89
N ASP A 169 -1.52 -11.03 -28.29
CA ASP A 169 -2.33 -10.26 -29.24
C ASP A 169 -2.52 -8.80 -28.81
N PHE A 170 -2.66 -8.55 -27.50
CA PHE A 170 -2.75 -7.19 -26.96
C PHE A 170 -1.45 -6.42 -27.20
N PHE A 171 -0.29 -7.04 -26.99
CA PHE A 171 1.02 -6.41 -27.20
C PHE A 171 1.39 -6.19 -28.67
N GLU A 172 0.75 -6.88 -29.61
CA GLU A 172 0.99 -6.66 -31.04
C GLU A 172 0.24 -5.43 -31.60
N ARG A 173 -0.77 -4.93 -30.88
CA ARG A 173 -1.61 -3.81 -31.34
C ARG A 173 -1.01 -2.46 -30.96
N GLU A 174 -1.15 -1.47 -31.83
CA GLU A 174 -0.88 -0.07 -31.46
C GLU A 174 -1.95 0.45 -30.48
N PRO A 175 -1.60 1.30 -29.49
CA PRO A 175 -0.26 1.84 -29.20
C PRO A 175 0.62 0.93 -28.30
N TRP A 176 0.23 -0.31 -28.01
CA TRP A 176 0.89 -1.12 -26.97
C TRP A 176 2.21 -1.75 -27.43
N SER A 177 2.33 -2.08 -28.71
CA SER A 177 3.52 -2.63 -29.36
C SER A 177 4.79 -1.83 -29.07
N HIS A 178 4.75 -0.51 -29.24
CA HIS A 178 5.93 0.33 -29.04
C HIS A 178 6.33 0.43 -27.55
N ILE A 179 5.35 0.46 -26.64
CA ILE A 179 5.61 0.48 -25.20
C ILE A 179 6.18 -0.86 -24.74
N ASN A 180 5.63 -1.96 -25.25
CA ASN A 180 6.12 -3.30 -24.97
C ASN A 180 7.57 -3.48 -25.46
N ALA A 181 7.88 -3.05 -26.68
CA ALA A 181 9.24 -3.03 -27.20
C ALA A 181 10.18 -2.20 -26.31
N ARG A 182 9.70 -1.05 -25.80
CA ARG A 182 10.49 -0.23 -24.88
C ARG A 182 10.78 -0.93 -23.55
N PHE A 183 9.84 -1.72 -23.01
CA PHE A 183 10.12 -2.56 -21.84
C PHE A 183 11.21 -3.59 -22.12
N GLU A 184 11.20 -4.23 -23.29
CA GLU A 184 12.25 -5.18 -23.69
C GLU A 184 13.62 -4.50 -23.77
N GLU A 185 13.70 -3.29 -24.36
CA GLU A 185 14.93 -2.50 -24.40
C GLU A 185 15.45 -2.15 -22.99
N LEU A 186 14.57 -1.67 -22.11
CA LEU A 186 14.93 -1.29 -20.74
C LEU A 186 15.36 -2.50 -19.90
N ARG A 187 14.69 -3.64 -20.09
CA ARG A 187 15.03 -4.91 -19.45
C ARG A 187 16.42 -5.37 -19.86
N GLY A 188 16.72 -5.31 -21.16
CA GLY A 188 17.95 -5.86 -21.72
C GLY A 188 18.11 -7.34 -21.36
N ASN A 189 19.27 -7.72 -20.82
CA ASN A 189 19.56 -9.11 -20.45
C ASN A 189 19.07 -9.50 -19.04
N ARG A 190 18.29 -8.65 -18.36
CA ARG A 190 17.82 -8.96 -17.00
C ARG A 190 16.71 -10.01 -17.04
N PRO A 191 16.63 -10.91 -16.05
CA PRO A 191 15.58 -11.92 -16.00
C PRO A 191 14.23 -11.37 -15.49
N PHE A 192 14.15 -10.09 -15.16
CA PHE A 192 12.95 -9.44 -14.62
C PHE A 192 12.74 -8.07 -15.24
N ASP A 193 11.49 -7.66 -15.33
CA ASP A 193 11.10 -6.32 -15.77
C ASP A 193 11.49 -5.26 -14.74
N LEU A 194 11.91 -4.10 -15.24
CA LEU A 194 12.12 -2.92 -14.40
C LEU A 194 10.79 -2.29 -13.98
N ASN A 195 10.81 -1.48 -12.94
CA ASN A 195 9.65 -0.68 -12.57
C ASN A 195 9.23 0.26 -13.72
N TRP A 196 7.92 0.41 -13.94
CA TRP A 196 7.35 1.16 -15.06
C TRP A 196 7.81 2.62 -15.13
N TYR A 197 8.09 3.23 -13.98
CA TYR A 197 8.54 4.62 -13.89
C TYR A 197 10.01 4.82 -14.30
N VAL A 198 10.78 3.74 -14.55
CA VAL A 198 12.20 3.82 -14.94
C VAL A 198 12.40 4.54 -16.27
N GLU A 199 11.47 4.39 -17.19
CA GLU A 199 11.49 5.12 -18.47
C GLU A 199 11.55 6.65 -18.27
N PHE A 200 11.00 7.12 -17.15
CA PHE A 200 10.84 8.54 -16.85
C PHE A 200 11.91 9.08 -15.89
N GLY A 201 12.96 8.29 -15.61
CA GLY A 201 14.13 8.70 -14.83
C GLY A 201 14.33 7.96 -13.51
N PRO A 202 13.35 7.93 -12.58
CA PRO A 202 13.53 7.29 -11.28
C PRO A 202 13.84 5.79 -11.38
N ARG A 203 14.89 5.31 -10.70
CA ARG A 203 15.28 3.89 -10.71
C ARG A 203 14.81 3.09 -9.51
N SER A 204 14.32 3.78 -8.48
CA SER A 204 13.82 3.19 -7.25
C SER A 204 12.67 4.03 -6.71
N PHE A 205 11.88 3.46 -5.80
CA PHE A 205 10.79 4.19 -5.16
C PHE A 205 11.29 5.39 -4.35
N ARG A 206 12.50 5.30 -3.78
CA ARG A 206 13.19 6.43 -3.13
C ARG A 206 13.43 7.59 -4.11
N GLN A 207 13.98 7.29 -5.29
CA GLN A 207 14.21 8.30 -6.34
C GLN A 207 12.90 8.85 -6.90
N LEU A 208 11.84 8.03 -6.96
CA LEU A 208 10.51 8.51 -7.35
C LEU A 208 9.96 9.49 -6.32
N SER A 209 10.08 9.15 -5.03
CA SER A 209 9.69 10.03 -3.92
C SER A 209 10.47 11.35 -3.96
N GLU A 210 11.76 11.31 -4.26
CA GLU A 210 12.58 12.51 -4.48
C GLU A 210 12.08 13.35 -5.67
N ALA A 211 11.80 12.71 -6.80
CA ALA A 211 11.30 13.37 -8.01
C ALA A 211 9.95 14.10 -7.78
N VAL A 212 9.12 13.63 -6.83
CA VAL A 212 7.86 14.27 -6.45
C VAL A 212 7.95 15.14 -5.20
N GLY A 213 9.17 15.40 -4.67
CA GLY A 213 9.38 16.28 -3.52
C GLY A 213 9.05 15.66 -2.14
N ARG A 214 8.88 14.34 -2.08
CA ARG A 214 8.43 13.58 -0.90
C ARG A 214 9.50 12.64 -0.33
N LEU A 215 10.78 12.93 -0.60
CA LEU A 215 11.90 12.15 -0.04
C LEU A 215 11.89 12.13 1.50
N HIS A 216 11.48 13.23 2.14
CA HIS A 216 11.41 13.32 3.60
C HIS A 216 10.43 12.30 4.20
N GLU A 217 9.27 12.08 3.58
CA GLU A 217 8.30 11.05 3.99
C GLU A 217 8.88 9.64 3.84
N TYR A 218 9.62 9.41 2.75
CA TYR A 218 10.34 8.15 2.54
C TYR A 218 11.36 7.89 3.67
N GLU A 219 12.23 8.86 3.96
CA GLU A 219 13.29 8.67 4.96
C GLU A 219 12.73 8.51 6.39
N LEU A 220 11.73 9.32 6.76
CA LEU A 220 11.20 9.33 8.13
C LEU A 220 10.31 8.13 8.44
N PHE A 221 9.46 7.73 7.50
CA PHE A 221 8.47 6.69 7.77
C PHE A 221 8.73 5.40 7.02
N TYR A 222 9.02 5.48 5.72
CA TYR A 222 9.11 4.28 4.88
C TYR A 222 10.26 3.38 5.31
N THR A 223 11.47 3.94 5.49
CA THR A 223 12.65 3.20 5.93
C THR A 223 12.43 2.55 7.30
N VAL A 224 12.03 3.35 8.30
CA VAL A 224 11.83 2.89 9.69
C VAL A 224 10.75 1.80 9.78
N SER A 225 9.64 1.97 9.05
CA SER A 225 8.56 0.98 9.02
C SER A 225 8.98 -0.31 8.31
N SER A 226 9.82 -0.22 7.28
CA SER A 226 10.32 -1.38 6.56
C SER A 226 11.19 -2.29 7.44
N GLU A 227 12.08 -1.71 8.26
CA GLU A 227 12.92 -2.48 9.18
C GLU A 227 12.08 -3.26 10.20
N LYS A 228 11.02 -2.63 10.75
CA LYS A 228 10.12 -3.30 11.69
C LYS A 228 9.36 -4.46 11.05
N MET A 229 8.90 -4.30 9.80
CA MET A 229 8.10 -5.32 9.11
C MET A 229 8.91 -6.51 8.61
N HIS A 230 10.20 -6.33 8.32
CA HIS A 230 11.08 -7.43 7.93
C HIS A 230 11.72 -8.16 9.12
N GLY A 231 11.29 -7.87 10.35
CA GLY A 231 11.81 -8.52 11.56
C GLY A 231 13.29 -8.19 11.84
N SER A 232 13.82 -7.15 11.20
CA SER A 232 15.22 -6.73 11.40
C SER A 232 15.39 -5.85 12.65
N ASP A 233 14.28 -5.34 13.22
CA ASP A 233 14.28 -4.60 14.48
C ASP A 233 13.83 -5.46 15.66
N PHE A 234 14.77 -6.15 16.30
CA PHE A 234 14.48 -6.97 17.49
C PHE A 234 13.90 -6.15 18.66
N ARG A 235 14.17 -4.83 18.74
CA ARG A 235 13.72 -3.97 19.85
C ARG A 235 12.22 -3.76 19.84
N SER A 236 11.57 -3.97 18.70
CA SER A 236 10.11 -3.98 18.61
C SER A 236 9.48 -5.21 19.26
N HIS A 237 10.24 -6.31 19.41
CA HIS A 237 9.77 -7.59 19.91
C HIS A 237 10.15 -7.89 21.36
N ILE A 238 11.36 -7.49 21.78
CA ILE A 238 11.89 -7.79 23.12
C ILE A 238 12.55 -6.58 23.76
N ARG A 239 12.51 -6.51 25.09
CA ARG A 239 13.24 -5.52 25.88
C ARG A 239 14.07 -6.21 26.96
N PHE A 240 15.25 -5.66 27.22
CA PHE A 240 16.15 -6.10 28.28
C PHE A 240 16.22 -5.02 29.35
N ALA A 241 15.82 -5.32 30.58
CA ALA A 241 15.85 -4.38 31.69
C ALA A 241 16.16 -5.12 33.00
N GLN A 242 17.08 -4.59 33.82
CA GLN A 242 17.40 -5.10 35.17
C GLN A 242 17.74 -6.61 35.23
N GLY A 243 18.30 -7.17 34.15
CA GLY A 243 18.62 -8.61 34.06
C GLY A 243 17.45 -9.49 33.60
N GLU A 244 16.30 -8.89 33.28
CA GLU A 244 15.11 -9.57 32.79
C GLU A 244 14.87 -9.32 31.29
N ILE A 245 14.16 -10.26 30.66
CA ILE A 245 13.70 -10.17 29.27
C ILE A 245 12.17 -10.08 29.28
N SER A 246 11.62 -9.01 28.72
CA SER A 246 10.18 -8.85 28.52
C SER A 246 9.83 -8.93 27.03
N LEU A 247 8.76 -9.64 26.70
CA LEU A 247 8.22 -9.70 25.34
C LEU A 247 7.23 -8.54 25.13
N SER A 248 7.32 -7.88 23.97
CA SER A 248 6.29 -6.95 23.53
C SER A 248 5.00 -7.73 23.19
N PRO A 249 3.82 -7.24 23.59
CA PRO A 249 2.55 -7.81 23.14
C PRO A 249 2.44 -7.78 21.61
N ILE A 250 1.76 -8.77 21.03
CA ILE A 250 1.48 -8.82 19.58
C ILE A 250 0.62 -7.61 19.17
N ARG A 251 -0.33 -7.23 20.01
CA ARG A 251 -1.13 -6.01 19.87
C ARG A 251 -0.48 -4.91 20.70
N ASN A 252 0.30 -4.07 20.06
CA ASN A 252 1.07 -3.01 20.71
C ASN A 252 0.78 -1.68 20.01
N LEU A 253 0.32 -0.68 20.78
CA LEU A 253 -0.10 0.62 20.26
C LEU A 253 1.04 1.64 20.14
N SER A 254 2.29 1.29 20.46
CA SER A 254 3.42 2.25 20.46
C SER A 254 3.67 2.97 19.14
N ALA A 255 3.26 2.37 18.01
CA ALA A 255 3.37 2.97 16.68
C ALA A 255 2.08 3.69 16.21
N ILE A 256 1.01 3.72 17.00
CA ILE A 256 -0.32 4.17 16.55
C ILE A 256 -0.30 5.61 16.06
N ALA A 257 0.41 6.50 16.78
CA ALA A 257 0.56 7.89 16.39
C ALA A 257 1.24 8.05 15.04
N SER A 258 2.35 7.34 14.83
CA SER A 258 3.11 7.41 13.57
C SER A 258 2.28 6.87 12.41
N VAL A 259 1.60 5.74 12.60
CA VAL A 259 0.74 5.12 11.59
C VAL A 259 -0.41 6.08 11.21
N LEU A 260 -1.15 6.58 12.19
CA LEU A 260 -2.28 7.48 11.95
C LEU A 260 -1.82 8.79 11.29
N ASN A 261 -0.81 9.46 11.85
CA ASN A 261 -0.31 10.73 11.29
C ASN A 261 0.13 10.55 9.84
N PHE A 262 0.91 9.51 9.55
CA PHE A 262 1.46 9.30 8.22
C PHE A 262 0.37 8.93 7.19
N SER A 263 -0.51 8.00 7.53
CA SER A 263 -1.59 7.57 6.65
C SER A 263 -2.60 8.67 6.37
N LEU A 264 -3.03 9.41 7.40
CA LEU A 264 -3.95 10.53 7.24
C LEU A 264 -3.31 11.68 6.46
N SER A 265 -2.05 12.02 6.73
CA SER A 265 -1.34 13.06 5.95
C SER A 265 -1.23 12.68 4.47
N SER A 266 -0.85 11.43 4.18
CA SER A 266 -0.76 10.92 2.81
C SER A 266 -2.12 10.94 2.10
N ALA A 267 -3.19 10.55 2.80
CA ALA A 267 -4.55 10.59 2.27
C ALA A 267 -5.01 12.02 1.95
N LEU A 268 -4.84 12.93 2.91
CA LEU A 268 -5.24 14.34 2.77
C LEU A 268 -4.47 15.03 1.65
N HIS A 269 -3.16 14.78 1.53
CA HIS A 269 -2.34 15.25 0.42
C HIS A 269 -2.87 14.70 -0.91
N THR A 270 -3.10 13.39 -1.00
CA THR A 270 -3.63 12.75 -2.21
C THR A 270 -4.95 13.36 -2.66
N TYR A 271 -5.89 13.57 -1.72
CA TYR A 271 -7.19 14.17 -2.04
C TYR A 271 -7.03 15.60 -2.53
N GLN A 272 -6.13 16.38 -1.94
CA GLN A 272 -5.84 17.73 -2.41
C GLN A 272 -5.26 17.73 -3.83
N CYS A 273 -4.30 16.85 -4.14
CA CYS A 273 -3.72 16.71 -5.48
C CYS A 273 -4.79 16.34 -6.53
N VAL A 274 -5.61 15.34 -6.24
CA VAL A 274 -6.70 14.90 -7.12
C VAL A 274 -7.75 16.01 -7.30
N LEU A 275 -8.11 16.72 -6.24
CA LEU A 275 -9.05 17.84 -6.34
C LEU A 275 -8.47 18.99 -7.17
N ASN A 276 -7.19 19.31 -7.02
CA ASN A 276 -6.54 20.36 -7.80
C ASN A 276 -6.59 20.06 -9.30
N GLU A 277 -6.34 18.81 -9.68
CA GLU A 277 -6.38 18.36 -11.07
C GLU A 277 -7.82 18.33 -11.62
N TYR A 278 -8.73 17.63 -10.94
CA TYR A 278 -10.02 17.27 -11.54
C TYR A 278 -11.17 18.19 -11.13
N ARG A 279 -11.07 18.86 -9.98
CA ARG A 279 -12.18 19.63 -9.39
C ARG A 279 -11.66 20.87 -8.63
N PRO A 280 -10.87 21.76 -9.26
CA PRO A 280 -10.19 22.86 -8.56
C PRO A 280 -11.16 23.81 -7.83
N GLY A 281 -12.40 23.93 -8.32
CA GLY A 281 -13.46 24.72 -7.67
C GLY A 281 -13.89 24.21 -6.29
N GLN A 282 -13.54 22.98 -5.91
CA GLN A 282 -13.90 22.38 -4.61
C GLN A 282 -12.78 22.45 -3.55
N ILE A 283 -11.60 22.99 -3.89
CA ILE A 283 -10.48 23.06 -2.95
C ILE A 283 -10.80 23.89 -1.70
N ARG A 284 -11.59 24.97 -1.89
CA ARG A 284 -12.04 25.79 -0.76
C ARG A 284 -12.94 25.00 0.19
N GLU A 285 -13.94 24.29 -0.34
CA GLU A 285 -14.85 23.44 0.45
C GLU A 285 -14.07 22.35 1.19
N TYR A 286 -13.11 21.71 0.51
CA TYR A 286 -12.22 20.72 1.11
C TYR A 286 -11.41 21.31 2.28
N SER A 287 -10.85 22.51 2.10
CA SER A 287 -10.08 23.20 3.14
C SER A 287 -10.96 23.60 4.33
N GLU A 288 -12.17 24.10 4.07
CA GLU A 288 -13.16 24.43 5.11
C GLU A 288 -13.56 23.19 5.90
N ARG A 289 -13.77 22.05 5.22
CA ARG A 289 -14.05 20.76 5.85
C ARG A 289 -12.89 20.28 6.72
N TYR A 290 -11.65 20.34 6.22
CA TYR A 290 -10.48 19.99 7.03
C TYR A 290 -10.44 20.82 8.31
N MET A 291 -10.59 22.14 8.20
CA MET A 291 -10.51 23.06 9.33
C MET A 291 -11.63 22.83 10.35
N ARG A 292 -12.84 22.49 9.90
CA ARG A 292 -14.02 22.32 10.75
C ARG A 292 -14.09 20.94 11.39
N ASP A 293 -13.85 19.88 10.61
CA ASP A 293 -14.23 18.53 10.98
C ASP A 293 -13.01 17.61 11.24
N TRP A 294 -11.87 17.86 10.59
CA TRP A 294 -10.76 16.90 10.60
C TRP A 294 -9.53 17.36 11.37
N ARG A 295 -9.30 18.67 11.45
CA ARG A 295 -8.07 19.22 12.02
C ARG A 295 -7.91 18.89 13.49
N GLU A 296 -8.98 19.03 14.28
CA GLU A 296 -8.94 18.78 15.72
C GLU A 296 -8.58 17.32 16.03
N PRO A 297 -9.31 16.30 15.52
CA PRO A 297 -8.97 14.91 15.79
C PRO A 297 -7.61 14.50 15.22
N PHE A 298 -7.20 15.09 14.08
CA PHE A 298 -5.89 14.87 13.50
C PHE A 298 -4.76 15.42 14.37
N LEU A 299 -4.87 16.66 14.85
CA LEU A 299 -3.87 17.24 15.76
C LEU A 299 -3.92 16.61 17.16
N GLY A 300 -5.03 15.99 17.53
CA GLY A 300 -5.22 15.27 18.78
C GLY A 300 -4.57 13.88 18.83
N ILE A 301 -3.90 13.41 17.76
CA ILE A 301 -3.23 12.10 17.74
C ILE A 301 -2.09 12.06 18.78
N ARG A 302 -2.20 11.18 19.78
CA ARG A 302 -1.21 11.01 20.85
C ARG A 302 -0.35 9.76 20.68
N GLY A 303 0.86 9.83 21.21
CA GLY A 303 1.75 8.68 21.32
C GLY A 303 1.34 7.75 22.47
N VAL A 304 1.78 6.50 22.41
CA VAL A 304 1.60 5.53 23.50
C VAL A 304 2.97 5.08 24.00
N THR A 305 3.18 5.17 25.31
CA THR A 305 4.39 4.65 25.95
C THR A 305 4.03 3.52 26.91
N TYR A 306 4.72 2.39 26.79
CA TYR A 306 4.59 1.26 27.72
C TYR A 306 5.71 1.34 28.76
N VAL A 307 5.35 1.47 30.03
CA VAL A 307 6.29 1.47 31.16
C VAL A 307 6.67 0.03 31.53
N ALA A 308 7.95 -0.21 31.80
CA ALA A 308 8.42 -1.55 32.20
C ALA A 308 7.88 -1.92 33.60
N GLY A 309 7.34 -3.13 33.74
CA GLY A 309 6.78 -3.64 34.99
C GLY A 309 5.27 -3.47 35.14
N ASP A 310 4.59 -2.85 34.17
CA ASP A 310 3.13 -2.94 34.05
C ASP A 310 2.80 -4.20 33.24
N ASP A 311 2.28 -5.22 33.91
CA ASP A 311 1.88 -6.52 33.34
C ASP A 311 0.64 -6.40 32.43
N GLY A 312 0.66 -5.47 31.46
CA GLY A 312 -0.53 -5.03 30.73
C GLY A 312 -1.31 -3.91 31.45
N GLY A 313 -0.65 -3.17 32.34
CA GLY A 313 -1.25 -2.02 33.01
C GLY A 313 -1.55 -0.85 32.06
N PRO A 314 -2.38 0.11 32.52
CA PRO A 314 -3.09 1.06 31.69
C PRO A 314 -2.17 1.93 30.84
N ILE A 315 -2.61 2.19 29.60
CA ILE A 315 -1.90 3.06 28.67
C ILE A 315 -1.73 4.46 29.28
N GLN A 316 -0.50 4.96 29.28
CA GLN A 316 -0.25 6.39 29.46
C GLN A 316 -0.21 7.05 28.07
N CYS A 317 -1.27 7.79 27.75
CA CYS A 317 -1.42 8.63 26.55
C CYS A 317 -0.98 10.08 26.78
#